data_AF-A0AB39U4R8-F1
#
_entry.id   AF-A0AB39U4R8-F1
#
_cell.length_a   1.000
_cell.length_b   1.000
_cell.length_c   1.000
_cell.angle_alpha   90.00
_cell.angle_beta   90.00
_cell.angle_gamma   90.00
#
_symmetry.space_group_name_H-M   'P 1'
#
loop_
_entity.id
_entity.type
_entity.pdbx_description
1 polymer ?
#
loop_
_entity_poly.entity_id
_entity_poly.type
_entity_poly.pdbx_seq_one_letter_code
_entity_poly.pdbx_strand_id
1 'polypeptide(L)'
;MATVVRDARLARGWTQEDLAERSGFSRVWINRFEQTAIAEPSFSRILTLCNILGITLTVSYAIDPDVIDPDAMNRRASPHEKAKEGETRSREENITESISDKMADEKRSRQQRPSKNAATILKTLALRAKQQNLGGIEGDEIA
;
A
#
# COMPACT_ATOMS: atom_id res chain seq x y z
N MET A 1 11.53 -21.70 7.98
CA MET A 1 11.46 -20.33 7.42
C MET A 1 12.02 -19.27 8.37
N ALA A 2 11.75 -19.35 9.68
CA ALA A 2 12.36 -18.47 10.68
C ALA A 2 13.91 -18.40 10.61
N THR A 3 14.56 -19.56 10.42
CA THR A 3 16.02 -19.67 10.23
C THR A 3 16.51 -18.89 9.01
N VAL A 4 15.91 -19.11 7.84
CA VAL A 4 16.25 -18.42 6.58
C VAL A 4 16.15 -16.91 6.72
N VAL A 5 15.09 -16.41 7.37
CA VAL A 5 14.92 -14.97 7.65
C VAL A 5 16.02 -14.45 8.56
N ARG A 6 16.34 -15.17 9.64
CA ARG A 6 17.40 -14.79 10.58
C ARG A 6 18.76 -14.73 9.89
N ASP A 7 19.09 -15.73 9.08
CA ASP A 7 20.37 -15.80 8.36
C ASP A 7 20.48 -14.66 7.34
N ALA A 8 19.42 -14.40 6.56
CA ALA A 8 19.39 -13.30 5.60
C ALA A 8 19.50 -11.92 6.28
N ARG A 9 18.97 -11.78 7.50
CA ARG A 9 19.12 -10.56 8.32
C ARG A 9 20.57 -10.39 8.80
N LEU A 10 21.16 -11.45 9.36
CA LEU A 10 22.52 -11.42 9.88
C LEU A 10 23.56 -11.20 8.76
N ALA A 11 23.36 -11.79 7.58
CA ALA A 11 24.21 -11.57 6.41
C ALA A 11 24.24 -10.10 5.95
N ARG A 12 23.22 -9.31 6.30
CA ARG A 12 23.14 -7.87 6.03
C ARG A 12 23.68 -7.00 7.17
N GLY A 13 24.13 -7.61 8.26
CA GLY A 13 24.54 -6.89 9.48
C GLY A 13 23.38 -6.22 10.20
N TRP A 14 22.13 -6.63 9.95
CA TRP A 14 20.96 -6.01 10.55
C TRP A 14 20.65 -6.62 11.92
N THR A 15 20.25 -5.79 12.88
CA THR A 15 19.66 -6.21 14.15
C THR A 15 18.17 -6.56 13.96
N GLN A 16 17.56 -7.18 14.98
CA GLN A 16 16.11 -7.42 14.96
C GLN A 16 15.29 -6.11 14.94
N GLU A 17 15.83 -5.02 15.50
CA GLU A 17 15.22 -3.69 15.45
C GLU A 17 15.25 -3.14 14.03
N ASP A 18 16.38 -3.26 13.33
CA ASP A 18 16.50 -2.81 11.93
C ASP A 18 15.50 -3.54 11.02
N LEU A 19 15.32 -4.85 11.21
CA LEU A 19 14.32 -5.61 10.45
C LEU A 19 12.90 -5.18 10.81
N ALA A 20 12.62 -4.92 12.09
CA ALA A 20 11.33 -4.45 12.56
C ALA A 20 10.95 -3.09 11.94
N GLU A 21 11.88 -2.13 11.95
CA GLU A 21 11.69 -0.81 11.35
C GLU A 21 11.42 -0.91 9.85
N ARG A 22 12.21 -1.72 9.13
CA ARG A 22 12.05 -1.92 7.68
C ARG A 22 10.78 -2.66 7.31
N SER A 23 10.29 -3.56 8.17
CA SER A 23 9.09 -4.35 7.91
C SER A 23 7.81 -3.76 8.45
N GLY A 24 7.89 -2.72 9.28
CA GLY A 24 6.74 -2.19 10.02
C GLY A 24 6.15 -3.19 11.03
N PHE A 25 6.92 -4.22 11.42
CA PHE A 25 6.52 -5.16 12.47
C PHE A 25 7.16 -4.73 13.79
N SER A 26 6.60 -5.16 14.92
CA SER A 26 7.26 -4.91 16.20
C SER A 26 8.51 -5.80 16.35
N ARG A 27 9.54 -5.29 17.01
CA ARG A 27 10.71 -6.10 17.38
C ARG A 27 10.33 -7.35 18.16
N VAL A 28 9.34 -7.27 19.05
CA VAL A 28 8.82 -8.43 19.80
C VAL A 28 8.28 -9.49 18.85
N TRP A 29 7.54 -9.07 17.81
CA TRP A 29 7.03 -9.99 16.80
C TRP A 29 8.17 -10.64 16.01
N ILE A 30 9.17 -9.87 15.57
CA ILE A 30 10.38 -10.38 14.88
C ILE A 30 11.12 -11.40 15.76
N ASN A 31 11.33 -11.08 17.04
CA ASN A 31 11.99 -11.98 17.98
C ASN A 31 11.23 -13.30 18.13
N ARG A 32 9.91 -13.24 18.37
CA ARG A 32 9.08 -14.46 18.48
C ARG A 32 9.05 -15.26 17.19
N PHE A 33 8.99 -14.59 16.04
CA PHE A 33 9.05 -15.25 14.73
C PHE A 33 10.38 -15.99 14.54
N GLU A 34 11.52 -15.36 14.81
CA GLU A 34 12.85 -15.98 14.71
C GLU A 34 13.06 -17.13 15.69
N GLN A 35 12.43 -17.07 16.86
CA GLN A 35 12.43 -18.14 17.86
C GLN A 35 11.47 -19.30 17.53
N THR A 36 10.74 -19.23 16.41
CA THR A 36 9.69 -20.20 16.05
C THR A 36 8.57 -20.28 17.12
N ALA A 37 8.40 -19.21 17.91
CA ALA A 37 7.39 -19.11 18.98
C ALA A 37 6.01 -18.63 18.46
N ILE A 38 5.82 -18.65 17.14
CA ILE A 38 4.57 -18.38 16.45
C ILE A 38 4.26 -19.63 15.63
N ALA A 39 3.20 -20.37 16.00
CA ALA A 39 2.88 -21.65 15.39
C ALA A 39 2.53 -21.51 13.89
N GLU A 40 1.71 -20.51 13.55
CA GLU A 40 1.24 -20.28 12.18
C GLU A 40 1.33 -18.79 11.81
N PRO A 41 2.54 -18.30 11.46
CA PRO A 41 2.67 -16.95 10.94
C PRO A 41 1.95 -16.84 9.60
N SER A 42 1.11 -15.81 9.47
CA SER A 42 0.40 -15.53 8.21
C SER A 42 1.36 -15.49 7.02
N PHE A 43 0.95 -16.15 5.93
CA PHE A 43 1.74 -16.23 4.70
C PHE A 43 2.11 -14.85 4.15
N SER A 44 1.20 -13.87 4.23
CA SER A 44 1.49 -12.50 3.77
C SER A 44 2.65 -11.86 4.55
N ARG A 45 2.73 -12.08 5.87
CA ARG A 45 3.83 -11.57 6.69
C ARG A 45 5.16 -12.22 6.33
N ILE A 46 5.15 -13.53 6.04
CA ILE A 46 6.34 -14.24 5.56
C ILE A 46 6.81 -13.62 4.25
N LEU A 47 5.90 -13.40 3.29
CA LEU A 47 6.23 -12.78 2.01
C LEU A 47 6.77 -11.35 2.16
N THR A 48 6.23 -10.56 3.10
CA THR A 48 6.77 -9.23 3.41
C THR A 48 8.22 -9.31 3.87
N LEU A 49 8.55 -10.23 4.78
CA LEU A 49 9.93 -10.45 5.22
C LEU A 49 10.83 -10.88 4.07
N CYS A 50 10.36 -11.82 3.24
CA CYS A 50 11.11 -12.27 2.07
C CYS A 50 11.42 -11.11 1.13
N ASN A 51 10.45 -10.25 0.83
CA ASN A 51 10.65 -9.08 -0.02
C ASN A 51 11.71 -8.12 0.54
N ILE A 52 11.63 -7.80 1.83
CA ILE A 52 12.57 -6.87 2.50
C ILE A 52 13.99 -7.43 2.56
N LEU A 53 14.11 -8.74 2.75
CA LEU A 53 15.36 -9.46 2.81
C LEU A 53 15.83 -9.96 1.44
N GLY A 54 15.17 -9.56 0.35
CA GLY A 54 15.52 -9.99 -1.01
C GLY A 54 15.57 -11.52 -1.18
N ILE A 55 14.73 -12.26 -0.45
CA ILE A 55 14.59 -13.71 -0.56
C ILE A 55 13.57 -14.00 -1.66
N THR A 56 13.98 -14.76 -2.68
CA THR A 56 13.08 -15.27 -3.71
C THR A 56 12.41 -16.55 -3.23
N LEU A 57 11.08 -16.58 -3.22
CA LEU A 57 10.29 -17.77 -2.93
C LEU A 57 9.65 -18.29 -4.22
N THR A 58 9.94 -19.53 -4.58
CA THR A 58 9.30 -20.24 -5.69
C THR A 58 8.31 -21.25 -5.14
N VAL A 59 7.07 -21.20 -5.62
CA VAL A 59 6.01 -22.15 -5.27
C VAL A 59 5.55 -22.82 -6.55
N SER A 60 5.49 -24.14 -6.55
CA SER A 60 4.93 -24.94 -7.63
C SER A 60 4.00 -25.98 -7.02
N TYR A 61 2.90 -26.27 -7.70
CA TYR A 61 1.98 -27.33 -7.32
C TYR A 61 1.58 -28.07 -8.58
N ALA A 62 1.47 -29.39 -8.49
CA ALA A 62 0.95 -30.20 -9.56
C ALA A 62 -0.57 -30.02 -9.62
N ILE A 63 -1.10 -29.82 -10.82
CA ILE A 63 -2.53 -29.95 -11.09
C ILE A 63 -2.71 -31.34 -11.66
N ASP A 64 -3.56 -32.14 -11.04
CA ASP A 64 -3.97 -33.42 -11.60
C ASP A 64 -4.77 -33.13 -12.89
N PRO A 65 -4.30 -33.57 -14.07
CA PRO A 65 -4.97 -33.29 -15.34
C PRO A 65 -6.40 -33.86 -15.38
N ASP A 66 -6.70 -34.88 -14.58
CA ASP A 66 -8.02 -35.52 -14.55
C ASP A 66 -9.07 -34.71 -13.74
N VAL A 67 -8.63 -33.69 -13.01
CA VAL A 67 -9.51 -32.76 -12.25
C VAL A 67 -9.83 -31.50 -13.06
N ILE A 68 -9.17 -31.29 -14.20
CA ILE A 68 -9.44 -30.16 -15.08
C ILE A 68 -10.72 -30.46 -15.86
N ASP A 69 -11.85 -29.87 -15.45
CA ASP A 69 -13.03 -29.78 -16.32
C ASP A 69 -12.61 -29.04 -17.61
N PRO A 70 -12.56 -29.74 -18.76
CA PRO A 70 -12.08 -29.16 -20.01
C PRO A 70 -12.93 -27.95 -20.46
N ASP A 71 -14.15 -27.80 -19.93
CA ASP A 71 -15.06 -26.71 -20.27
C ASP A 71 -14.81 -25.43 -19.44
N ALA A 72 -14.08 -25.52 -18.32
CA ALA A 72 -13.79 -24.36 -17.46
C ALA A 72 -12.75 -23.40 -18.07
N MET A 73 -11.84 -23.90 -18.91
CA MET A 73 -10.79 -23.10 -19.54
C MET A 73 -11.34 -22.26 -20.72
N ASN A 74 -12.43 -22.71 -21.36
CA ASN A 74 -13.04 -22.06 -22.52
C ASN A 74 -13.91 -20.84 -22.13
N ARG A 75 -14.45 -20.79 -20.89
CA ARG A 75 -15.31 -19.69 -20.43
C ARG A 75 -14.58 -18.39 -20.09
N ARG A 76 -13.23 -18.39 -20.02
CA ARG A 76 -12.42 -17.18 -19.81
C ARG A 76 -12.06 -16.45 -21.12
N ALA A 77 -12.31 -17.05 -22.27
CA ALA A 77 -12.21 -16.37 -23.55
C ALA A 77 -13.53 -15.64 -23.85
N SER A 78 -13.63 -14.36 -23.47
CA SER A 78 -14.71 -13.46 -23.89
C SER A 78 -14.10 -12.12 -24.37
N PRO A 79 -14.78 -11.36 -25.23
CA PRO A 79 -14.34 -11.12 -26.60
C PRO A 79 -13.86 -9.67 -26.74
N HIS A 80 -12.77 -9.30 -26.06
CA HIS A 80 -12.31 -7.91 -26.07
C HIS A 80 -11.40 -7.53 -27.26
N GLU A 81 -11.30 -8.38 -28.28
CA GLU A 81 -10.33 -8.24 -29.37
C GLU A 81 -10.96 -7.99 -30.76
N LYS A 82 -12.15 -7.39 -30.82
CA LYS A 82 -12.75 -6.92 -32.10
C LYS A 82 -13.41 -5.55 -31.96
N ALA A 83 -12.61 -4.52 -31.69
CA ALA A 83 -13.04 -3.13 -31.84
C ALA A 83 -11.86 -2.17 -32.06
N LYS A 84 -10.92 -2.51 -32.97
CA LYS A 84 -9.87 -1.59 -33.43
C LYS A 84 -9.52 -1.76 -34.90
N GLU A 85 -10.50 -2.04 -35.75
CA GLU A 85 -10.34 -1.89 -37.20
C GLU A 85 -11.59 -1.20 -37.74
N GLY A 86 -11.46 0.10 -38.04
CA GLY A 86 -12.56 0.87 -38.62
C GLY A 86 -12.63 2.34 -38.22
N GLU A 87 -11.54 3.04 -37.88
CA GLU A 87 -11.63 4.50 -37.72
C GLU A 87 -10.30 5.20 -38.06
N THR A 88 -9.82 4.94 -39.27
CA THR A 88 -8.82 5.78 -39.96
C THR A 88 -9.43 6.34 -41.24
N ARG A 89 -10.39 7.25 -41.08
CA ARG A 89 -10.72 8.31 -42.05
C ARG A 89 -11.59 9.34 -41.31
N SER A 90 -11.37 10.63 -41.61
CA SER A 90 -12.02 11.81 -41.00
C SER A 90 -11.33 12.35 -39.74
N ARG A 91 -10.02 12.58 -39.82
CA ARG A 91 -9.26 13.41 -38.86
C ARG A 91 -8.62 14.57 -39.63
N GLU A 92 -9.43 15.56 -40.02
CA GLU A 92 -9.04 16.89 -40.48
C GLU A 92 -10.33 17.61 -40.91
N GLU A 93 -10.98 18.35 -39.99
CA GLU A 93 -11.92 19.48 -40.28
C GLU A 93 -12.75 19.94 -39.05
N ASN A 94 -12.23 19.88 -37.80
CA ASN A 94 -13.02 20.42 -36.67
C ASN A 94 -12.22 21.04 -35.52
N ILE A 95 -11.11 21.72 -35.83
CA ILE A 95 -10.21 22.29 -34.81
C ILE A 95 -10.42 23.81 -34.57
N THR A 96 -11.23 24.53 -35.36
CA THR A 96 -11.27 26.00 -35.25
C THR A 96 -12.48 26.62 -34.54
N GLU A 97 -13.54 25.88 -34.17
CA GLU A 97 -14.77 26.51 -33.65
C GLU A 97 -15.09 26.32 -32.15
N SER A 98 -14.30 25.56 -31.37
CA SER A 98 -14.64 25.27 -29.96
C SER A 98 -13.73 25.94 -28.90
N ILE A 99 -12.79 26.78 -29.31
CA ILE A 99 -11.83 27.42 -28.38
C ILE A 99 -12.34 28.76 -27.81
N SER A 100 -13.44 29.33 -28.33
CA SER A 100 -13.92 30.65 -27.89
C SER A 100 -14.85 30.66 -26.67
N ASP A 101 -15.38 29.51 -26.21
CA ASP A 101 -16.48 29.50 -25.22
C ASP A 101 -16.16 28.91 -23.84
N LYS A 102 -14.91 28.50 -23.57
CA LYS A 102 -14.53 27.90 -22.26
C LYS A 102 -13.77 28.81 -21.31
N MET A 103 -13.51 30.07 -21.67
CA MET A 103 -12.81 31.02 -20.80
C MET A 103 -13.69 31.76 -19.77
N ALA A 104 -14.99 31.47 -19.69
CA ALA A 104 -15.90 32.19 -18.78
C ALA A 104 -16.30 31.43 -17.49
N ASP A 105 -16.10 30.11 -17.39
CA ASP A 105 -16.61 29.32 -16.25
C ASP A 105 -15.51 28.70 -15.35
N GLU A 106 -14.24 28.98 -15.65
CA GLU A 106 -13.07 28.49 -14.90
C GLU A 106 -12.66 29.41 -13.73
N LYS A 107 -13.56 30.29 -13.26
CA LYS A 107 -13.30 31.15 -12.09
C LYS A 107 -14.21 30.90 -10.89
N ARG A 108 -15.17 29.95 -10.95
CA ARG A 108 -16.14 29.72 -9.85
C ARG A 108 -16.06 28.35 -9.16
N SER A 109 -15.17 27.45 -9.59
CA SER A 109 -15.07 26.08 -9.03
C SER A 109 -13.71 25.76 -8.38
N ARG A 110 -13.00 26.78 -7.88
CA ARG A 110 -11.80 26.60 -7.05
C ARG A 110 -12.15 26.69 -5.57
N GLN A 111 -13.07 25.83 -5.12
CA GLN A 111 -13.30 25.58 -3.69
C GLN A 111 -12.99 24.13 -3.38
N GLN A 112 -11.72 23.97 -3.04
CA GLN A 112 -11.02 22.78 -2.58
C GLN A 112 -11.83 22.09 -1.49
N ARG A 113 -12.49 20.96 -1.82
CA ARG A 113 -13.06 20.08 -0.79
C ARG A 113 -11.88 19.39 -0.08
N PRO A 114 -11.64 19.63 1.22
CA PRO A 114 -10.58 18.92 1.92
C PRO A 114 -10.94 17.42 1.94
N SER A 115 -10.00 16.58 1.51
CA SER A 115 -10.19 15.13 1.57
C SER A 115 -10.37 14.73 3.04
N LYS A 116 -11.24 13.74 3.29
CA LYS A 116 -11.64 13.29 4.64
C LYS A 116 -10.44 12.93 5.54
N ASN A 117 -9.26 12.66 4.96
CA ASN A 117 -8.04 12.34 5.69
C ASN A 117 -7.36 13.55 6.34
N ALA A 118 -7.49 14.77 5.79
CA ALA A 118 -6.86 15.98 6.34
C ALA A 118 -7.53 16.45 7.65
N ALA A 119 -8.85 16.29 7.77
CA ALA A 119 -9.60 16.68 8.95
C ALA A 119 -9.23 15.85 10.20
N THR A 120 -8.84 14.58 9.99
CA THR A 120 -8.38 13.68 11.06
C THR A 120 -7.02 14.12 11.59
N ILE A 121 -6.07 14.44 10.69
CA ILE A 121 -4.71 14.86 11.09
C ILE A 121 -4.76 16.18 11.88
N LEU A 122 -5.58 17.14 11.45
CA LEU A 122 -5.73 18.43 12.15
C LEU A 122 -6.43 18.26 13.51
N LYS A 123 -7.42 17.37 13.63
CA LYS A 123 -8.05 17.06 14.93
C LYS A 123 -7.08 16.41 15.91
N THR A 124 -6.25 15.47 15.44
CA THR A 124 -5.27 14.79 16.30
C THR A 124 -4.16 15.74 16.76
N LEU A 125 -3.71 16.67 15.91
CA LEU A 125 -2.70 17.68 16.29
C LEU A 125 -3.26 18.72 17.27
N ALA A 126 -4.50 19.18 17.07
CA ALA A 126 -5.14 20.14 17.97
C ALA A 126 -5.42 19.56 19.38
N LEU A 127 -5.74 18.27 19.48
CA LEU A 127 -5.89 17.56 20.76
C LEU A 127 -4.57 17.46 21.52
N ARG A 128 -3.45 17.27 20.81
CA ARG A 128 -2.11 17.15 21.42
C ARG A 128 -1.59 18.49 21.94
N ALA A 129 -1.85 19.58 21.22
CA ALA A 129 -1.49 20.93 21.66
C ALA A 129 -2.27 21.37 22.92
N LYS A 130 -3.54 20.94 23.07
CA LYS A 130 -4.35 21.24 24.26
C LYS A 130 -3.92 20.45 25.50
N GLN A 131 -3.36 19.25 25.34
CA GLN A 131 -2.85 18.44 26.45
C GLN A 131 -1.47 18.91 26.95
N GLN A 132 -0.67 19.54 26.11
CA GLN A 132 0.64 20.09 26.51
C GLN A 132 0.54 21.45 27.21
N ASN A 133 -0.59 22.17 27.07
CA ASN A 133 -0.78 23.50 27.65
C ASN A 133 -1.56 23.51 28.98
N LEU A 134 -1.84 22.34 29.57
CA LEU A 134 -2.56 22.20 30.85
C LEU A 134 -1.66 21.72 32.01
N GLY A 135 -0.34 21.64 31.80
CA GLY A 135 0.60 21.05 32.75
C GLY A 135 1.67 22.00 33.31
N GLY A 136 1.50 23.31 33.23
CA GLY A 136 2.60 24.22 33.61
C GLY A 136 2.19 25.62 34.01
N ILE A 137 1.41 25.78 35.09
CA ILE A 137 1.55 26.93 35.99
C ILE A 137 1.03 26.52 37.37
N GLU A 138 1.92 26.14 38.28
CA GLU A 138 1.70 26.27 39.72
C GLU A 138 3.05 26.19 40.43
N GLY A 139 3.43 27.28 41.11
CA GLY A 139 4.57 27.30 42.02
C GLY A 139 5.52 28.48 41.83
N ASP A 140 5.02 29.71 41.93
CA ASP A 140 5.87 30.83 42.36
C ASP A 140 5.03 31.80 43.21
N GLU A 141 4.97 31.54 44.52
CA GLU A 141 4.58 32.51 45.54
C GLU A 141 5.37 32.28 46.84
N ILE A 142 6.42 33.11 46.99
CA ILE A 142 6.79 33.87 48.20
C ILE A 142 6.41 33.33 49.60
N ALA A 143 7.43 32.97 50.38
CA ALA A 143 7.61 33.32 51.79
C ALA A 143 9.08 33.17 52.21
#